data_AF-A0A1F9ZFG4-F1
#
_entry.id   AF-A0A1F9ZFG4-F1
#
_cell.length_a   1.000
_cell.length_b   1.000
_cell.length_c   1.000
_cell.angle_alpha   90.00
_cell.angle_beta   90.00
_cell.angle_gamma   90.00
#
_symmetry.space_group_name_H-M   'P 1'
#
loop_
_entity.id
_entity.type
_entity.pdbx_description
1 polymer ?
#
loop_
_entity_poly.entity_id
_entity_poly.type
_entity_poly.pdbx_seq_one_letter_code
_entity_poly.pdbx_strand_id
1 'polypeptide(L)'
;MTYHGKLVGPLVLLGLVSLLLLPPVSASSQGPRILLGESAEIGANCSPEDDGTWSCTFSAVVYDPYLVFFRWDFEGDGRWDTPWTGDIGLIFYRFPVGGVWHTTLEAWDGVATKDGEPAGVRVRKDLVVGGDLFFSPFEWSRASTGTLLTFWEPPPGFIPPAQRPRNVNLYGIPAAPLLRHRPIGSEPIIQGFRLDRASVSDLVDVGTHLVYVRGQWGTYEFATRLTRVTVT
;
A
#
# COMPACT_ATOMS: atom_id res chain seq x y z
N MET A 1 18.20 4.96 104.65
CA MET A 1 17.34 5.80 103.78
C MET A 1 16.81 4.91 102.68
N THR A 2 15.50 4.85 102.58
CA THR A 2 14.73 3.68 102.15
C THR A 2 14.37 3.79 100.67
N TYR A 3 14.56 2.70 99.93
CA TYR A 3 14.07 2.50 98.56
C TYR A 3 12.54 2.39 98.55
N HIS A 4 11.86 3.13 97.68
CA HIS A 4 10.51 2.82 97.22
C HIS A 4 10.38 3.17 95.75
N GLY A 5 10.17 2.14 94.92
CA GLY A 5 9.83 2.28 93.52
C GLY A 5 8.37 2.67 93.31
N LYS A 6 8.07 3.14 92.10
CA LYS A 6 6.77 3.01 91.44
C LYS A 6 6.96 2.89 89.93
N LEU A 7 6.56 1.73 89.41
CA LEU A 7 6.26 1.42 88.01
C LEU A 7 4.90 2.01 87.65
N VAL A 8 4.80 2.79 86.56
CA VAL A 8 3.61 2.96 85.69
C VAL A 8 4.18 3.44 84.33
N GLY A 9 4.39 2.59 83.32
CA GLY A 9 3.41 2.19 82.29
C GLY A 9 3.77 2.87 80.95
N PRO A 10 4.07 2.13 79.86
CA PRO A 10 4.36 2.76 78.57
C PRO A 10 3.07 3.20 77.89
N LEU A 11 2.96 4.50 77.61
CA LEU A 11 1.90 5.07 76.79
C LEU A 11 2.14 4.64 75.32
N VAL A 12 1.38 3.66 74.86
CA VAL A 12 1.34 3.28 73.44
C VAL A 12 0.52 4.34 72.70
N LEU A 13 1.21 5.22 71.96
CA LEU A 13 0.59 6.18 71.06
C LEU A 13 0.16 5.42 69.78
N LEU A 14 -1.09 4.95 69.73
CA LEU A 14 -1.72 4.46 68.51
C LEU A 14 -2.04 5.65 67.59
N GLY A 15 -1.08 6.02 66.75
CA GLY A 15 -1.32 6.90 65.62
C GLY A 15 -2.16 6.18 64.57
N LEU A 16 -3.44 6.57 64.44
CA LEU A 16 -4.32 6.20 63.34
C LEU A 16 -3.73 6.76 62.03
N VAL A 17 -3.06 5.91 61.25
CA VAL A 17 -2.80 6.19 59.83
C VAL A 17 -4.12 5.94 59.11
N SER A 18 -4.85 7.01 58.82
CA SER A 18 -5.98 6.98 57.90
C SER A 18 -5.45 6.64 56.50
N LEU A 19 -5.51 5.37 56.15
CA LEU A 19 -5.30 4.88 54.79
C LEU A 19 -6.48 5.39 53.95
N LEU A 20 -6.29 6.51 53.26
CA LEU A 20 -7.18 6.97 52.20
C LEU A 20 -7.18 5.90 51.10
N LEU A 21 -8.13 4.97 51.19
CA LEU A 21 -8.49 4.06 50.11
C LEU A 21 -9.06 4.89 48.97
N LEU A 22 -8.17 5.38 48.09
CA LEU A 22 -8.58 5.77 46.76
C LEU A 22 -9.21 4.52 46.12
N PRO A 23 -10.43 4.62 45.54
CA PRO A 23 -10.95 3.52 44.74
C PRO A 23 -9.90 3.21 43.66
N PRO A 24 -9.70 1.93 43.29
CA PRO A 24 -8.87 1.63 42.13
C PRO A 24 -9.42 2.47 40.98
N VAL A 25 -8.58 3.32 40.41
CA VAL A 25 -8.84 3.89 39.10
C VAL A 25 -8.92 2.66 38.21
N SER A 26 -10.14 2.23 37.90
CA SER A 26 -10.39 1.31 36.82
C SER A 26 -9.78 1.99 35.61
N ALA A 27 -8.57 1.58 35.23
CA ALA A 27 -8.08 1.82 33.90
C ALA A 27 -9.18 1.28 33.00
N SER A 28 -9.93 2.20 32.42
CA SER A 28 -10.88 1.90 31.38
C SER A 28 -10.06 1.22 30.30
N SER A 29 -10.07 -0.11 30.26
CA SER A 29 -9.66 -0.88 29.10
C SER A 29 -10.71 -0.59 28.02
N GLN A 30 -10.65 0.61 27.46
CA GLN A 30 -11.10 0.80 26.11
C GLN A 30 -10.17 -0.10 25.31
N GLY A 31 -10.64 -1.32 25.05
CA GLY A 31 -10.08 -2.13 23.99
C GLY A 31 -10.01 -1.28 22.71
N PRO A 32 -9.17 -1.69 21.75
CA PRO A 32 -8.88 -0.89 20.57
C PRO A 32 -10.18 -0.31 20.00
N ARG A 33 -10.30 1.02 20.05
CA ARG A 33 -11.37 1.71 19.34
C ARG A 33 -10.99 1.63 17.87
N ILE A 34 -11.31 0.51 17.23
CA ILE A 34 -11.30 0.41 15.78
C ILE A 34 -12.38 1.40 15.32
N LEU A 35 -11.95 2.58 14.88
CA LEU A 35 -12.82 3.49 14.15
C LEU A 35 -13.36 2.71 12.95
N LEU A 36 -14.68 2.58 12.85
CA LEU A 36 -15.34 2.01 11.68
C LEU A 36 -15.10 2.93 10.49
N GLY A 37 -14.04 2.61 9.75
CA GLY A 37 -13.47 3.32 8.59
C GLY A 37 -12.11 2.67 8.28
N GLU A 38 -11.62 2.81 7.04
CA GLU A 38 -10.27 2.32 6.70
C GLU A 38 -9.25 3.04 7.61
N SER A 39 -8.52 2.31 8.46
CA SER A 39 -7.55 2.92 9.40
C SER A 39 -6.24 3.29 8.73
N ALA A 40 -5.93 2.65 7.61
CA ALA A 40 -4.84 2.98 6.72
C ALA A 40 -5.13 2.49 5.28
N GLU A 41 -4.42 3.04 4.30
CA GLU A 41 -4.44 2.65 2.89
C GLU A 41 -3.00 2.47 2.39
N ILE A 42 -2.80 1.52 1.47
CA ILE A 42 -1.53 1.31 0.78
C ILE A 42 -1.63 1.90 -0.64
N GLY A 43 -0.66 2.73 -1.00
CA GLY A 43 -0.37 3.12 -2.38
C GLY A 43 0.86 2.36 -2.90
N ALA A 44 0.86 2.00 -4.19
CA ALA A 44 2.00 1.39 -4.82
C ALA A 44 2.22 1.93 -6.23
N ASN A 45 3.47 2.04 -6.61
CA ASN A 45 3.87 2.45 -7.94
C ASN A 45 5.00 1.55 -8.42
N CYS A 46 4.79 0.77 -9.47
CA CYS A 46 5.77 -0.15 -10.00
C CYS A 46 6.18 0.17 -11.44
N SER A 47 7.46 -0.05 -11.74
CA SER A 47 8.04 -0.03 -13.08
C SER A 47 8.90 -1.26 -13.33
N PRO A 48 8.88 -1.80 -14.56
CA PRO A 48 9.78 -2.88 -14.94
C PRO A 48 11.22 -2.36 -15.09
N GLU A 49 12.18 -3.22 -14.77
CA GLU A 49 13.62 -3.00 -14.95
C GLU A 49 14.15 -3.85 -16.13
N ASP A 50 15.33 -3.51 -16.64
CA ASP A 50 15.94 -4.19 -17.81
C ASP A 50 16.24 -5.66 -17.58
N ASP A 51 16.48 -6.06 -16.32
CA ASP A 51 16.78 -7.45 -15.93
C ASP A 51 15.52 -8.29 -15.62
N GLY A 52 14.34 -7.77 -15.93
CA GLY A 52 13.06 -8.49 -15.78
C GLY A 52 12.44 -8.40 -14.38
N THR A 53 13.11 -7.73 -13.45
CA THR A 53 12.54 -7.43 -12.13
C THR A 53 11.63 -6.19 -12.19
N TRP A 54 10.96 -5.91 -11.07
CA TRP A 54 10.04 -4.79 -10.92
C TRP A 54 10.44 -3.94 -9.73
N SER A 55 10.80 -2.69 -9.97
CA SER A 55 11.04 -1.70 -8.92
C SER A 55 9.72 -1.05 -8.53
N CYS A 56 9.37 -1.15 -7.25
CA CYS A 56 8.13 -0.59 -6.71
C CYS A 56 8.43 0.40 -5.58
N THR A 57 7.70 1.50 -5.58
CA THR A 57 7.61 2.44 -4.47
C THR A 57 6.26 2.29 -3.77
N PHE A 58 6.31 2.06 -2.47
CA PHE A 58 5.15 1.94 -1.60
C PHE A 58 4.99 3.18 -0.73
N SER A 59 3.75 3.53 -0.44
CA SER A 59 3.36 4.59 0.47
C SER A 59 2.21 4.12 1.34
N ALA A 60 2.11 4.62 2.57
CA ALA A 60 0.95 4.43 3.41
C ALA A 60 0.26 5.76 3.68
N VAL A 61 -1.07 5.77 3.65
CA VAL A 61 -1.88 6.85 4.24
C VAL A 61 -2.51 6.29 5.49
N VAL A 62 -2.30 6.95 6.63
CA VAL A 62 -2.81 6.51 7.93
C VAL A 62 -3.88 7.49 8.38
N TYR A 63 -5.08 6.99 8.62
CA TYR A 63 -6.23 7.80 9.03
C TYR A 63 -6.42 7.81 10.55
N ASP A 64 -5.97 6.76 11.21
CA ASP A 64 -5.97 6.67 12.67
C ASP A 64 -4.66 7.25 13.25
N PRO A 65 -4.70 8.42 13.93
CA PRO A 65 -3.51 9.07 14.46
C PRO A 65 -2.85 8.32 15.62
N TYR A 66 -3.49 7.28 16.17
CA TYR A 66 -2.90 6.46 17.22
C TYR A 66 -1.97 5.37 16.66
N LEU A 67 -2.02 5.08 15.37
CA LEU A 67 -1.10 4.15 14.74
C LEU A 67 0.21 4.88 14.41
N VAL A 68 1.30 4.46 15.03
CA VAL A 68 2.58 5.19 15.00
C VAL A 68 3.79 4.32 14.65
N PHE A 69 3.62 3.00 14.59
CA PHE A 69 4.64 2.07 14.12
C PHE A 69 4.13 1.26 12.93
N PHE A 70 5.00 1.01 11.96
CA PHE A 70 4.64 0.41 10.67
C PHE A 70 5.64 -0.67 10.27
N ARG A 71 5.16 -1.72 9.62
CA ARG A 71 6.01 -2.74 8.98
C ARG A 71 5.31 -3.38 7.78
N TRP A 72 6.10 -3.95 6.88
CA TRP A 72 5.64 -4.43 5.58
C TRP A 72 6.01 -5.89 5.36
N ASP A 73 5.07 -6.60 4.73
CA ASP A 73 5.21 -7.94 4.14
C ASP A 73 4.81 -7.77 2.66
N PHE A 74 5.78 -7.60 1.76
CA PHE A 74 5.52 -7.22 0.37
C PHE A 74 5.00 -8.40 -0.45
N GLU A 75 5.50 -9.59 -0.17
CA GLU A 75 5.16 -10.84 -0.84
C GLU A 75 3.86 -11.45 -0.31
N GLY A 76 3.46 -11.10 0.91
CA GLY A 76 2.30 -11.66 1.59
C GLY A 76 2.54 -13.08 2.12
N ASP A 77 3.79 -13.43 2.42
CA ASP A 77 4.18 -14.78 2.87
C ASP A 77 4.02 -14.97 4.40
N GLY A 78 3.61 -13.91 5.10
CA GLY A 78 3.42 -13.89 6.55
C GLY A 78 4.68 -13.58 7.34
N ARG A 79 5.81 -13.33 6.68
CA ARG A 79 7.05 -12.82 7.29
C ARG A 79 7.18 -11.33 6.95
N TRP A 80 7.66 -10.57 7.93
CA TRP A 80 7.86 -9.14 7.76
C TRP A 80 9.22 -8.86 7.13
N ASP A 81 9.22 -8.19 5.99
CA ASP A 81 10.44 -7.77 5.27
C ASP A 81 11.12 -6.58 5.93
N THR A 82 10.34 -5.77 6.65
CA THR A 82 10.84 -4.61 7.37
C THR A 82 10.68 -4.78 8.88
N PRO A 83 11.61 -4.24 9.68
CA PRO A 83 11.35 -4.04 11.10
C PRO A 83 10.22 -3.00 11.29
N TRP A 84 9.73 -2.90 12.54
CA TRP A 84 8.88 -1.78 12.93
C TRP A 84 9.62 -0.45 12.77
N THR A 85 9.00 0.51 12.10
CA THR A 85 9.50 1.87 11.92
C THR A 85 8.45 2.89 12.36
N GLY A 86 8.89 4.03 12.90
CA GLY A 86 8.01 5.17 13.18
C GLY A 86 7.83 6.12 11.99
N ASP A 87 8.47 5.83 10.86
CA ASP A 87 8.40 6.60 9.62
C ASP A 87 7.48 5.90 8.61
N ILE A 88 6.55 6.67 8.02
CA ILE A 88 5.61 6.24 6.97
C ILE A 88 6.02 6.72 5.57
N GLY A 89 7.26 7.16 5.41
CA GLY A 89 7.83 7.60 4.15
C GLY A 89 7.76 6.55 3.03
N LEU A 90 8.20 6.96 1.83
CA LEU A 90 8.25 6.07 0.68
C LEU A 90 9.20 4.91 0.93
N ILE A 91 8.74 3.68 0.70
CA ILE A 91 9.56 2.47 0.80
C ILE A 91 9.77 1.86 -0.58
N PHE A 92 11.00 1.45 -0.86
CA PHE A 92 11.36 0.80 -2.11
C PHE A 92 11.46 -0.71 -1.90
N TYR A 93 10.79 -1.46 -2.76
CA TYR A 93 10.87 -2.91 -2.78
C TYR A 93 10.93 -3.41 -4.23
N ARG A 94 11.66 -4.49 -4.46
CA ARG A 94 11.94 -5.01 -5.81
C ARG A 94 11.46 -6.44 -5.96
N PHE A 95 10.40 -6.65 -6.75
CA PHE A 95 9.91 -7.99 -7.05
C PHE A 95 10.79 -8.68 -8.11
N PRO A 96 11.14 -9.96 -7.92
CA PRO A 96 12.05 -10.65 -8.82
C PRO A 96 11.42 -10.99 -10.17
N VAL A 97 10.10 -11.15 -10.22
CA VAL A 97 9.35 -11.54 -11.42
C VAL A 97 7.98 -10.87 -11.45
N GLY A 98 7.38 -10.83 -12.64
CA GLY A 98 5.95 -10.52 -12.80
C GLY A 98 5.07 -11.58 -12.13
N GLY A 99 3.98 -11.14 -11.50
CA GLY A 99 3.04 -12.01 -10.79
C GLY A 99 1.99 -11.23 -10.01
N VAL A 100 1.24 -11.95 -9.20
CA VAL A 100 0.29 -11.39 -8.21
C VAL A 100 0.98 -11.38 -6.84
N TRP A 101 0.99 -10.23 -6.18
CA TRP A 101 1.65 -9.98 -4.89
C TRP A 101 0.65 -9.44 -3.89
N HIS A 102 0.68 -9.94 -2.65
CA HIS A 102 -0.30 -9.62 -1.62
C HIS A 102 0.30 -8.77 -0.50
N THR A 103 0.75 -7.57 -0.87
CA THR A 103 1.43 -6.66 0.04
C THR A 103 0.55 -6.32 1.24
N THR A 104 1.11 -6.48 2.43
CA THR A 104 0.44 -6.23 3.70
C THR A 104 1.24 -5.19 4.49
N LEU A 105 0.55 -4.15 4.94
CA LEU A 105 1.03 -3.20 5.93
C LEU A 105 0.42 -3.58 7.28
N GLU A 106 1.24 -3.63 8.33
CA GLU A 106 0.73 -3.61 9.71
C GLU A 106 1.09 -2.29 10.37
N ALA A 107 0.10 -1.67 10.98
CA ALA A 107 0.18 -0.40 11.67
C ALA A 107 -0.21 -0.58 13.13
N TRP A 108 0.68 -0.20 14.06
CA TRP A 108 0.60 -0.49 15.49
C TRP A 108 0.64 0.78 16.33
N ASP A 109 -0.10 0.77 17.44
CA ASP A 109 -0.26 1.90 18.37
C ASP A 109 0.87 2.00 19.43
N GLY A 110 1.81 1.06 19.43
CA GLY A 110 2.89 1.00 20.41
C GLY A 110 2.51 0.31 21.72
N VAL A 111 1.27 -0.18 21.87
CA VAL A 111 0.77 -0.76 23.12
C VAL A 111 0.08 -2.11 22.92
N ALA A 112 -0.74 -2.24 21.88
CA ALA A 112 -1.52 -3.43 21.61
C ALA A 112 -0.63 -4.66 21.36
N THR A 113 -0.93 -5.76 22.03
CA THR A 113 -0.20 -7.01 21.85
C THR A 113 -1.15 -8.17 21.61
N LYS A 114 -0.66 -9.18 20.88
CA LYS A 114 -1.33 -10.45 20.68
C LYS A 114 -0.30 -11.55 20.92
N ASP A 115 -0.63 -12.49 21.79
CA ASP A 115 0.25 -13.61 22.15
C ASP A 115 1.64 -13.16 22.64
N GLY A 116 1.72 -11.98 23.27
CA GLY A 116 2.95 -11.38 23.78
C GLY A 116 3.73 -10.52 22.76
N GLU A 117 3.29 -10.47 21.50
CA GLU A 117 3.96 -9.72 20.44
C GLU A 117 3.20 -8.45 20.04
N PRO A 118 3.90 -7.38 19.58
CA PRO A 118 3.26 -6.20 19.00
C PRO A 118 2.31 -6.58 17.86
N ALA A 119 1.06 -6.12 17.95
CA ALA A 119 0.02 -6.46 16.99
C ALA A 119 -0.84 -5.23 16.68
N GLY A 120 -1.05 -4.99 15.39
CA GLY A 120 -1.71 -3.78 14.91
C GLY A 120 -2.83 -4.06 13.92
N VAL A 121 -3.36 -2.99 13.34
CA VAL A 121 -4.28 -3.07 12.20
C VAL A 121 -3.50 -3.52 10.97
N ARG A 122 -4.03 -4.50 10.23
CA ARG A 122 -3.45 -4.98 8.98
C ARG A 122 -4.28 -4.51 7.80
N VAL A 123 -3.60 -3.96 6.80
CA VAL A 123 -4.20 -3.56 5.53
C VAL A 123 -3.47 -4.35 4.44
N ARG A 124 -4.24 -4.94 3.52
CA ARG A 124 -3.71 -5.69 2.38
C ARG A 124 -4.04 -4.97 1.09
N LYS A 125 -3.10 -4.99 0.15
CA LYS A 125 -3.27 -4.55 -1.22
C LYS A 125 -2.78 -5.64 -2.16
N ASP A 126 -3.65 -6.04 -3.09
CA ASP A 126 -3.28 -6.99 -4.13
C ASP A 126 -2.71 -6.23 -5.33
N LEU A 127 -1.46 -6.53 -5.66
CA LEU A 127 -0.73 -5.97 -6.80
C LEU A 127 -0.56 -7.03 -7.89
N VAL A 128 -0.77 -6.63 -9.13
CA VAL A 128 -0.43 -7.44 -10.30
C VAL A 128 0.67 -6.71 -11.05
N VAL A 129 1.89 -7.23 -11.01
CA VAL A 129 3.02 -6.65 -11.75
C VAL A 129 3.37 -7.57 -12.91
N GLY A 130 3.60 -7.03 -14.10
CA GLY A 130 3.89 -7.83 -15.29
C GLY A 130 2.72 -8.02 -16.24
N GLY A 131 2.89 -9.00 -17.13
CA GLY A 131 2.11 -9.15 -18.34
C GLY A 131 2.70 -8.37 -19.52
N ASP A 132 2.21 -8.68 -20.71
CA ASP A 132 2.68 -8.11 -21.97
C ASP A 132 1.63 -7.17 -22.56
N LEU A 133 2.05 -5.94 -22.86
CA LEU A 133 1.21 -4.95 -23.51
C LEU A 133 1.53 -4.92 -25.01
N PHE A 134 0.50 -4.86 -25.85
CA PHE A 134 0.62 -4.81 -27.31
C PHE A 134 -0.07 -3.56 -27.84
N PHE A 135 0.41 -3.00 -28.95
CA PHE A 135 -0.23 -1.90 -29.68
C PHE A 135 -0.42 -2.30 -31.14
N SER A 136 -1.56 -1.92 -31.72
CA SER A 136 -1.87 -2.11 -33.14
C SER A 136 -2.38 -0.81 -33.77
N PRO A 137 -1.69 -0.25 -34.79
CA PRO A 137 -0.37 -0.67 -35.27
C PRO A 137 0.75 -0.38 -34.24
N PHE A 138 1.87 -1.10 -34.36
CA PHE A 138 3.06 -0.90 -33.51
C PHE A 138 3.93 0.27 -33.97
N GLU A 139 3.75 0.73 -35.20
CA GLU A 139 4.37 1.94 -35.76
C GLU A 139 3.31 2.82 -36.39
N TRP A 140 3.46 4.13 -36.25
CA TRP A 140 2.63 5.12 -36.94
C TRP A 140 3.35 6.45 -37.07
N SER A 141 2.85 7.32 -37.95
CA SER A 141 3.36 8.69 -38.05
C SER A 141 2.62 9.66 -37.16
N ARG A 142 3.24 10.77 -36.79
CA ARG A 142 2.59 11.82 -35.97
C ARG A 142 1.31 12.39 -36.59
N ALA A 143 1.19 12.34 -37.91
CA ALA A 143 -0.01 12.77 -38.65
C ALA A 143 -1.13 11.71 -38.66
N SER A 144 -0.86 10.50 -38.17
CA SER A 144 -1.84 9.41 -38.15
C SER A 144 -2.96 9.71 -37.15
N THR A 145 -4.20 9.68 -37.63
CA THR A 145 -5.39 9.88 -36.81
C THR A 145 -6.11 8.55 -36.53
N GLY A 146 -7.13 8.57 -35.68
CA GLY A 146 -7.98 7.42 -35.39
C GLY A 146 -7.60 6.69 -34.10
N THR A 147 -8.12 5.47 -33.95
CA THR A 147 -7.99 4.68 -32.72
C THR A 147 -6.78 3.74 -32.78
N LEU A 148 -6.02 3.70 -31.69
CA LEU A 148 -5.09 2.62 -31.38
C LEU A 148 -5.81 1.56 -30.56
N LEU A 149 -5.59 0.29 -30.94
CA LEU A 149 -5.93 -0.83 -30.08
C LEU A 149 -4.69 -1.20 -29.30
N THR A 150 -4.83 -1.29 -27.99
CA THR A 150 -3.81 -1.89 -27.15
C THR A 150 -4.40 -3.10 -26.45
N PHE A 151 -3.60 -4.15 -26.21
CA PHE A 151 -4.03 -5.38 -25.55
C PHE A 151 -3.07 -5.72 -24.42
N TRP A 152 -3.59 -6.17 -23.28
CA TRP A 152 -2.80 -6.62 -22.14
C TRP A 152 -2.98 -8.11 -21.90
N GLU A 153 -1.92 -8.88 -22.08
CA GLU A 153 -1.85 -10.27 -21.67
C GLU A 153 -1.42 -10.34 -20.20
N PRO A 154 -2.30 -10.77 -19.27
CA PRO A 154 -2.01 -10.77 -17.85
C PRO A 154 -0.89 -11.76 -17.51
N PRO A 155 -0.13 -11.51 -16.42
CA PRO A 155 0.89 -12.46 -15.98
C PRO A 155 0.26 -13.78 -15.53
N PRO A 156 1.04 -14.89 -15.51
CA PRO A 156 0.56 -16.17 -15.04
C PRO A 156 -0.04 -16.09 -13.64
N GLY A 157 -1.17 -16.78 -13.43
CA GLY A 157 -1.85 -16.84 -12.13
C GLY A 157 -2.82 -15.70 -11.84
N PHE A 158 -2.81 -14.61 -12.63
CA PHE A 158 -3.85 -13.57 -12.51
C PHE A 158 -5.09 -13.93 -13.32
N ILE A 159 -6.24 -14.01 -12.64
CA ILE A 159 -7.56 -14.11 -13.27
C ILE A 159 -8.32 -12.84 -12.89
N PRO A 160 -8.72 -12.00 -13.87
CA PRO A 160 -9.39 -10.74 -13.56
C PRO A 160 -10.68 -10.98 -12.77
N PRO A 161 -10.89 -10.29 -11.62
CA PRO A 161 -12.05 -10.52 -10.77
C PRO A 161 -13.33 -9.88 -11.32
N ALA A 162 -13.18 -8.95 -12.27
CA ALA A 162 -14.27 -8.29 -12.94
C ALA A 162 -14.15 -8.50 -14.44
N GLN A 163 -15.21 -8.20 -15.16
CA GLN A 163 -15.11 -8.17 -16.60
C GLN A 163 -14.26 -7.01 -17.09
N ARG A 164 -14.20 -5.84 -16.43
CA ARG A 164 -13.49 -4.64 -16.92
C ARG A 164 -12.61 -3.98 -15.87
N PRO A 165 -11.51 -3.31 -16.26
CA PRO A 165 -10.80 -2.40 -15.38
C PRO A 165 -11.65 -1.16 -15.10
N ARG A 166 -11.53 -0.63 -13.87
CA ARG A 166 -12.26 0.56 -13.41
C ARG A 166 -11.65 1.84 -13.96
N ASN A 167 -10.33 1.94 -13.91
CA ASN A 167 -9.55 3.05 -14.42
C ASN A 167 -8.24 2.54 -15.04
N VAL A 168 -7.72 3.30 -15.99
CA VAL A 168 -6.50 2.96 -16.72
C VAL A 168 -5.76 4.27 -17.00
N ASN A 169 -4.53 4.36 -16.54
CA ASN A 169 -3.61 5.45 -16.83
C ASN A 169 -2.48 4.90 -17.70
N LEU A 170 -2.23 5.60 -18.80
CA LEU A 170 -1.16 5.28 -19.73
C LEU A 170 0.04 6.16 -19.43
N TYR A 171 1.21 5.55 -19.31
CA TYR A 171 2.45 6.26 -19.04
C TYR A 171 3.46 5.93 -20.14
N GLY A 172 3.88 6.95 -20.89
CA GLY A 172 5.02 6.84 -21.79
C GLY A 172 6.30 7.27 -21.07
N ILE A 173 7.44 6.65 -21.41
CA ILE A 173 8.76 7.16 -21.04
C ILE A 173 9.40 7.82 -22.29
N PRO A 174 9.24 9.15 -22.44
CA PRO A 174 10.24 9.99 -23.11
C PRO A 174 10.54 11.26 -22.30
N ALA A 175 11.81 11.51 -21.94
CA ALA A 175 12.38 12.76 -21.37
C ALA A 175 11.54 13.65 -20.38
N ALA A 176 10.39 13.20 -19.86
CA ALA A 176 9.38 13.83 -18.98
C ALA A 176 8.35 14.81 -19.64
N PRO A 177 7.13 15.04 -19.05
CA PRO A 177 6.33 14.24 -18.10
C PRO A 177 4.87 13.93 -18.54
N LEU A 178 4.11 13.27 -17.63
CA LEU A 178 2.95 12.36 -17.77
C LEU A 178 1.53 12.98 -17.85
N LEU A 179 0.55 12.21 -18.39
CA LEU A 179 -0.90 12.56 -18.45
C LEU A 179 -1.85 11.54 -17.76
N ARG A 180 -3.06 12.04 -17.39
CA ARG A 180 -4.25 11.27 -16.91
C ARG A 180 -5.26 11.05 -18.05
N HIS A 181 -5.97 9.92 -18.02
CA HIS A 181 -6.87 9.49 -19.12
C HIS A 181 -8.27 10.13 -19.13
N ARG A 182 -8.90 10.22 -20.33
CA ARG A 182 -10.34 10.48 -20.56
C ARG A 182 -11.11 9.16 -20.80
N PRO A 183 -12.39 9.02 -20.40
CA PRO A 183 -13.18 7.80 -20.62
C PRO A 183 -13.75 7.73 -22.05
N ILE A 184 -13.75 6.54 -22.67
CA ILE A 184 -14.41 6.26 -23.97
C ILE A 184 -15.47 5.18 -23.75
N GLY A 185 -16.68 5.41 -24.27
CA GLY A 185 -17.85 4.56 -24.09
C GLY A 185 -17.97 3.37 -25.06
N SER A 186 -18.59 2.30 -24.52
CA SER A 186 -19.26 1.13 -25.16
C SER A 186 -18.55 0.32 -26.25
N GLU A 187 -18.05 -0.88 -25.90
CA GLU A 187 -18.17 -2.20 -26.57
C GLU A 187 -16.99 -3.16 -26.24
N PRO A 188 -17.08 -4.50 -26.45
CA PRO A 188 -16.28 -5.49 -25.72
C PRO A 188 -15.02 -6.00 -26.45
N ILE A 189 -13.94 -6.19 -25.67
CA ILE A 189 -13.03 -7.35 -25.51
C ILE A 189 -12.10 -6.92 -24.37
N ILE A 190 -12.06 -7.66 -23.25
CA ILE A 190 -11.59 -7.08 -22.00
C ILE A 190 -10.23 -7.64 -21.59
N GLN A 191 -9.30 -7.29 -22.44
CA GLN A 191 -7.86 -7.08 -22.23
C GLN A 191 -7.42 -5.92 -23.15
N GLY A 192 -8.32 -5.43 -24.01
CA GLY A 192 -8.05 -4.40 -25.00
C GLY A 192 -8.51 -3.03 -24.54
N PHE A 193 -7.70 -2.00 -24.76
CA PHE A 193 -8.06 -0.61 -24.55
C PHE A 193 -8.04 0.13 -25.89
N ARG A 194 -9.03 1.00 -26.07
CA ARG A 194 -9.05 1.93 -27.21
C ARG A 194 -8.43 3.24 -26.75
N LEU A 195 -7.38 3.65 -27.45
CA LEU A 195 -6.69 4.91 -27.21
C LEU A 195 -6.86 5.79 -28.43
N ASP A 196 -7.02 7.09 -28.21
CA ASP A 196 -6.95 8.05 -29.31
C ASP A 196 -5.48 8.20 -29.75
N ARG A 197 -5.19 7.94 -31.03
CA ARG A 197 -3.81 7.93 -31.54
C ARG A 197 -3.16 9.31 -31.42
N ALA A 198 -3.92 10.38 -31.68
CA ALA A 198 -3.39 11.74 -31.59
C ALA A 198 -2.96 12.04 -30.14
N SER A 199 -3.80 11.68 -29.16
CA SER A 199 -3.49 11.84 -27.74
C SER A 199 -2.21 11.09 -27.31
N VAL A 200 -1.96 9.89 -27.87
CA VAL A 200 -0.72 9.15 -27.60
C VAL A 200 0.48 9.80 -28.29
N SER A 201 0.33 10.22 -29.56
CA SER A 201 1.38 10.93 -30.32
C SER A 201 1.75 12.31 -29.76
N ASP A 202 0.84 12.94 -29.01
CA ASP A 202 1.12 14.19 -28.29
C ASP A 202 1.89 13.95 -26.99
N LEU A 203 1.81 12.74 -26.42
CA LEU A 203 2.51 12.35 -25.19
C LEU A 203 3.95 11.90 -25.44
N VAL A 204 4.26 11.40 -26.64
CA VAL A 204 5.58 10.87 -26.98
C VAL A 204 6.13 11.55 -28.24
N ASP A 205 7.41 11.91 -28.22
CA ASP A 205 8.08 12.53 -29.37
C ASP A 205 8.27 11.54 -30.54
N VAL A 206 8.87 12.00 -31.64
CA VAL A 206 9.35 11.07 -32.70
C VAL A 206 10.44 10.18 -32.12
N GLY A 207 10.33 8.87 -32.31
CA GLY A 207 11.28 7.90 -31.80
C GLY A 207 10.65 6.58 -31.39
N THR A 208 11.47 5.70 -30.81
CA THR A 208 11.01 4.44 -30.21
C THR A 208 10.88 4.62 -28.71
N HIS A 209 9.68 4.38 -28.20
CA HIS A 209 9.31 4.64 -26.82
C HIS A 209 8.94 3.37 -26.09
N LEU A 210 9.24 3.36 -24.80
CA LEU A 210 8.75 2.36 -23.87
C LEU A 210 7.46 2.89 -23.23
N VAL A 211 6.40 2.10 -23.37
CA VAL A 211 5.09 2.44 -22.82
C VAL A 211 4.69 1.41 -21.77
N TYR A 212 4.28 1.88 -20.60
CA TYR A 212 3.70 1.05 -19.56
C TYR A 212 2.31 1.55 -19.17
N VAL A 213 1.46 0.63 -18.76
CA VAL A 213 0.09 0.92 -18.34
C VAL A 213 -0.05 0.59 -16.87
N ARG A 214 -0.76 1.44 -16.14
CA ARG A 214 -1.27 1.11 -14.81
C ARG A 214 -2.77 1.24 -14.79
N GLY A 215 -3.43 0.44 -13.98
CA GLY A 215 -4.86 0.55 -13.81
C GLY A 215 -5.35 -0.20 -12.59
N GLN A 216 -6.66 -0.16 -12.39
CA GLN A 216 -7.33 -0.91 -11.34
C GLN A 216 -8.33 -1.86 -11.95
N TRP A 217 -8.34 -3.10 -11.48
CA TRP A 217 -9.26 -4.14 -11.89
C TRP A 217 -9.93 -4.80 -10.68
N GLY A 218 -11.17 -4.42 -10.42
CA GLY A 218 -11.81 -4.77 -9.13
C GLY A 218 -11.03 -4.11 -7.98
N THR A 219 -10.48 -4.93 -7.09
CA THR A 219 -9.62 -4.50 -5.97
C THR A 219 -8.12 -4.49 -6.32
N TYR A 220 -7.74 -5.09 -7.45
CA TYR A 220 -6.34 -5.24 -7.83
C TYR A 220 -5.85 -3.97 -8.52
N GLU A 221 -4.68 -3.49 -8.12
CA GLU A 221 -3.93 -2.57 -8.95
C GLU A 221 -2.97 -3.36 -9.82
N PHE A 222 -2.90 -3.01 -11.10
CA PHE A 222 -1.98 -3.66 -12.02
C PHE A 222 -1.04 -2.66 -12.68
N ALA A 223 0.16 -3.13 -12.97
CA ALA A 223 1.16 -2.45 -13.78
C ALA A 223 1.76 -3.47 -14.77
N THR A 224 1.75 -3.15 -16.07
CA THR A 224 2.19 -4.07 -17.12
C THR A 224 3.38 -3.58 -17.90
N ARG A 225 4.14 -4.55 -18.44
CA ARG A 225 5.42 -4.34 -19.10
C ARG A 225 5.28 -3.72 -20.50
N LEU A 226 6.32 -2.94 -20.82
CA LEU A 226 6.81 -2.44 -22.10
C LEU A 226 6.19 -3.09 -23.35
N THR A 227 5.49 -2.28 -24.13
CA THR A 227 5.62 -2.38 -25.59
C THR A 227 6.56 -1.29 -26.09
N ARG A 228 7.34 -1.62 -27.13
CA ARG A 228 8.02 -0.62 -27.97
C ARG A 228 7.04 -0.10 -29.00
N VAL A 229 6.80 1.20 -28.95
CA VAL A 229 6.05 1.93 -29.97
C VAL A 229 7.01 2.79 -30.75
N THR A 230 6.90 2.80 -32.07
CA THR A 230 7.66 3.72 -32.92
C THR A 230 6.74 4.79 -33.50
N VAL A 231 7.03 6.04 -33.18
CA VAL A 231 6.37 7.21 -33.75
C VAL A 231 7.32 7.87 -34.73
N THR A 232 6.90 8.01 -35.99
CA THR A 232 7.69 8.63 -37.08
C THR A 232 7.22 10.03 -37.44
#